data_AF-M6GK02-F1
#
_entry.id   AF-M6GK02-F1
#
_cell.length_a   1.000
_cell.length_b   1.000
_cell.length_c   1.000
_cell.angle_alpha   90.00
_cell.angle_beta   90.00
_cell.angle_gamma   90.00
#
_symmetry.space_group_name_H-M   'P 1'
#
loop_
_entity.id
_entity.type
_entity.pdbx_description
1 polymer ?
#
loop_
_entity_poly.entity_id
_entity_poly.type
_entity_poly.pdbx_seq_one_letter_code
_entity_poly.pdbx_strand_id
1 'polypeptide(L)'
;MKQRRIYFYRLDGRGKLYHDSSELKDPEFLDFFISRIRKNDTGEYLEFPYLSICNGEWNFIQPTTTIFVFRKLENGRLFYSPGLSVSFQPENLKVFQESIAHPAPLLGEWGSFSSELLLDFSKQIFQRKDLLIFEYLGKEFSISKEK
;
A
#
# COMPACT_ATOMS: atom_id res chain seq x y z
N MET A 1 17.63 -31.49 -6.85
CA MET A 1 16.59 -30.49 -6.56
C MET A 1 16.92 -29.25 -7.36
N LYS A 2 16.00 -28.74 -8.20
CA LYS A 2 16.24 -27.47 -8.91
C LYS A 2 16.36 -26.36 -7.86
N GLN A 3 17.49 -25.66 -7.85
CA GLN A 3 17.69 -24.51 -6.98
C GLN A 3 16.62 -23.46 -7.33
N ARG A 4 15.87 -23.02 -6.32
CA ARG A 4 14.86 -21.98 -6.47
C ARG A 4 15.57 -20.64 -6.60
N ARG A 5 15.14 -19.81 -7.56
CA ARG A 5 15.65 -18.45 -7.70
C ARG A 5 14.96 -17.55 -6.67
N ILE A 6 15.75 -16.81 -5.92
CA ILE A 6 15.32 -15.97 -4.81
C ILE A 6 15.84 -14.56 -5.06
N TYR A 7 14.97 -13.56 -4.87
CA TYR A 7 15.27 -12.15 -5.05
C TYR A 7 14.68 -11.33 -3.91
N PHE A 8 15.27 -10.16 -3.67
CA PHE A 8 14.91 -9.26 -2.59
C PHE A 8 14.55 -7.88 -3.14
N TYR A 9 13.43 -7.37 -2.65
CA TYR A 9 12.85 -6.12 -3.11
C TYR A 9 12.60 -5.17 -1.93
N ARG A 10 12.65 -3.88 -2.23
CA ARG A 10 12.28 -2.80 -1.32
C ARG A 10 11.11 -2.03 -1.93
N LEU A 11 10.09 -1.73 -1.13
CA LEU A 11 9.01 -0.83 -1.52
C LEU A 11 9.10 0.42 -0.66
N ASP A 12 9.31 1.59 -1.27
CA ASP A 12 9.42 2.84 -0.52
C ASP A 12 8.05 3.42 -0.11
N GLY A 13 8.06 4.46 0.73
CA GLY A 13 6.84 5.15 1.16
C GLY A 13 6.09 5.91 0.05
N ARG A 14 6.63 5.98 -1.17
CA ARG A 14 5.98 6.56 -2.35
C ARG A 14 5.37 5.47 -3.25
N GLY A 15 5.50 4.20 -2.88
CA GLY A 15 5.01 3.06 -3.66
C GLY A 15 5.89 2.73 -4.87
N LYS A 16 7.18 3.03 -4.80
CA LYS A 16 8.17 2.62 -5.80
C LYS A 16 8.85 1.33 -5.38
N LEU A 17 8.92 0.38 -6.31
CA LEU A 17 9.51 -0.93 -6.10
C LEU A 17 10.96 -0.94 -6.63
N TYR A 18 11.88 -1.44 -5.81
CA TYR A 18 13.30 -1.50 -6.12
C TYR A 18 13.83 -2.93 -6.02
N HIS A 19 14.72 -3.29 -6.94
CA HIS A 19 15.54 -4.49 -6.91
C HIS A 19 16.99 -4.11 -7.20
N ASP A 20 17.93 -4.55 -6.36
CA ASP A 20 19.37 -4.20 -6.47
C ASP A 20 19.60 -2.70 -6.71
N SER A 21 18.94 -1.86 -5.90
CA SER A 21 18.99 -0.39 -5.96
C SER A 21 18.45 0.25 -7.25
N SER A 22 17.86 -0.53 -8.15
CA SER A 22 17.24 -0.07 -9.39
C SER A 22 15.71 -0.01 -9.24
N GLU A 23 15.11 1.14 -9.55
CA GLU A 23 13.66 1.34 -9.56
C GLU A 23 13.03 0.59 -10.75
N LEU A 24 12.00 -0.21 -10.47
CA LEU A 24 11.21 -0.89 -11.49
C LEU A 24 10.06 0.01 -11.91
N LYS A 25 9.91 0.20 -13.22
CA LYS A 25 8.98 1.18 -13.81
C LYS A 25 8.05 0.58 -14.85
N ASP A 26 8.31 -0.64 -15.30
CA ASP A 26 7.48 -1.30 -16.32
C ASP A 26 6.06 -1.56 -15.77
N PRO A 27 5.01 -0.96 -16.35
CA PRO A 27 3.68 -1.03 -15.79
C PRO A 27 3.10 -2.44 -15.72
N GLU A 28 3.31 -3.25 -16.76
CA GLU A 28 2.79 -4.63 -16.84
C GLU A 28 3.46 -5.51 -15.79
N PHE A 29 4.78 -5.40 -15.64
CA PHE A 29 5.53 -6.06 -14.59
C PHE A 29 5.04 -5.65 -13.21
N LEU A 30 4.86 -4.35 -12.95
CA LEU A 30 4.41 -3.86 -11.63
C LEU A 30 3.04 -4.42 -11.28
N ASP A 31 2.08 -4.37 -12.20
CA ASP A 31 0.74 -4.93 -11.97
C ASP A 31 0.81 -6.46 -11.77
N PHE A 32 1.61 -7.16 -12.57
CA PHE A 32 1.80 -8.60 -12.43
C PHE A 32 2.43 -8.98 -11.08
N PHE A 33 3.47 -8.26 -10.67
CA PHE A 33 4.23 -8.50 -9.44
C PHE A 33 3.38 -8.18 -8.20
N ILE A 34 2.72 -7.02 -8.19
CA ILE A 34 1.94 -6.53 -7.05
C ILE A 34 0.66 -7.35 -6.86
N SER A 35 0.01 -7.79 -7.94
CA SER A 35 -1.20 -8.64 -7.86
C SER A 35 -0.96 -10.01 -7.21
N ARG A 36 0.30 -10.44 -7.07
CA ARG A 36 0.71 -11.72 -6.46
C ARG A 36 1.30 -11.59 -5.06
N ILE A 37 1.33 -10.38 -4.53
CA ILE A 37 1.80 -10.13 -3.16
C ILE A 37 0.92 -10.88 -2.16
N ARG A 38 1.58 -11.58 -1.26
CA ARG A 38 1.00 -12.25 -0.10
C ARG A 38 1.92 -12.12 1.11
N LYS A 39 1.42 -12.49 2.29
CA LYS A 39 2.27 -12.61 3.48
C LYS A 39 3.36 -13.65 3.27
N ASN A 40 4.55 -13.37 3.79
CA ASN A 40 5.60 -14.36 3.86
C ASN A 40 5.27 -15.37 4.98
N ASP A 41 4.81 -16.54 4.56
CA ASP A 41 4.49 -17.70 5.41
C ASP A 41 5.50 -18.85 5.22
N THR A 42 6.64 -18.57 4.59
CA THR A 42 7.60 -19.60 4.16
C THR A 42 8.50 -20.12 5.28
N GLY A 43 8.62 -19.35 6.37
CA GLY A 43 9.59 -19.60 7.45
C GLY A 43 11.01 -19.11 7.14
N GLU A 44 11.25 -18.56 5.95
CA GLU A 44 12.54 -18.02 5.51
C GLU A 44 12.47 -16.49 5.39
N TYR A 45 13.61 -15.80 5.58
CA TYR A 45 13.76 -14.35 5.40
C TYR A 45 12.65 -13.52 6.08
N LEU A 46 12.47 -13.75 7.38
CA LEU A 46 11.38 -13.16 8.18
C LEU A 46 11.43 -11.63 8.24
N GLU A 47 12.57 -11.02 7.95
CA GLU A 47 12.73 -9.57 7.80
C GLU A 47 12.01 -9.00 6.55
N PHE A 48 11.57 -9.87 5.65
CA PHE A 48 10.72 -9.58 4.50
C PHE A 48 9.31 -10.12 4.76
N PRO A 49 8.38 -9.30 5.26
CA PRO A 49 7.05 -9.75 5.67
C PRO A 49 6.14 -10.17 4.52
N TYR A 50 6.54 -9.91 3.27
CA TYR A 50 5.76 -10.22 2.08
C TYR A 50 6.58 -10.97 1.04
N LEU A 51 5.86 -11.70 0.19
CA LEU A 51 6.39 -12.49 -0.90
C LEU A 51 5.51 -12.29 -2.15
N SER A 52 6.15 -12.21 -3.31
CA SER A 52 5.49 -12.37 -4.61
C SER A 52 6.15 -13.53 -5.36
N ILE A 53 5.34 -14.51 -5.79
CA ILE A 53 5.85 -15.65 -6.56
C ILE A 53 5.58 -15.42 -8.05
N CYS A 54 6.65 -15.29 -8.83
CA CYS A 54 6.61 -14.96 -10.25
C CYS A 54 7.38 -16.01 -11.04
N ASN A 55 6.75 -16.75 -11.94
CA ASN A 55 7.43 -17.73 -12.82
C ASN A 55 8.38 -18.70 -12.08
N GLY A 56 7.99 -19.13 -10.87
CA GLY A 56 8.79 -20.02 -10.01
C GLY A 56 9.91 -19.33 -9.21
N GLU A 57 10.05 -18.01 -9.33
CA GLU A 57 10.94 -17.18 -8.52
C GLU A 57 10.23 -16.74 -7.24
N TRP A 58 10.97 -16.66 -6.14
CA TRP A 58 10.51 -16.12 -4.87
C TRP A 58 11.07 -14.73 -4.66
N ASN A 59 10.17 -13.75 -4.64
CA ASN A 59 10.52 -12.34 -4.53
C ASN A 59 10.07 -11.82 -3.17
N PHE A 60 11.01 -11.79 -2.22
CA PHE A 60 10.77 -11.30 -0.86
C PHE A 60 10.76 -9.77 -0.84
N ILE A 61 9.79 -9.17 -0.16
CA ILE A 61 9.54 -7.72 -0.21
C ILE A 61 9.55 -7.14 1.21
N GLN A 62 10.33 -6.08 1.39
CA GLN A 62 10.34 -5.28 2.61
C GLN A 62 9.82 -3.86 2.30
N PRO A 63 8.64 -3.49 2.79
CA PRO A 63 8.12 -2.14 2.66
C PRO A 63 8.72 -1.20 3.71
N THR A 64 8.86 0.09 3.37
CA THR A 64 9.21 1.15 4.32
C THR A 64 8.05 1.51 5.23
N THR A 65 6.82 1.49 4.70
CA THR A 65 5.59 1.77 5.46
C THR A 65 4.67 0.55 5.42
N THR A 66 3.79 0.49 4.43
CA THR A 66 2.89 -0.64 4.16
C THR A 66 3.21 -1.22 2.80
N ILE A 67 2.79 -2.46 2.54
CA ILE A 67 3.02 -3.12 1.25
C ILE A 67 2.13 -2.55 0.12
N PHE A 68 1.07 -1.82 0.47
CA PHE A 68 0.19 -1.17 -0.49
C PHE A 68 0.23 0.34 -0.29
N VAL A 69 0.84 1.06 -1.23
CA VAL A 69 0.87 2.52 -1.19
C VAL A 69 -0.07 3.07 -2.26
N PHE A 70 -1.13 3.76 -1.84
CA PHE A 70 -2.05 4.42 -2.75
C PHE A 70 -1.44 5.73 -3.25
N ARG A 71 -1.24 5.83 -4.57
CA ARG A 71 -0.53 6.94 -5.22
C ARG A 71 -1.45 7.93 -5.92
N LYS A 72 -2.68 7.51 -6.23
CA LYS A 72 -3.67 8.32 -6.96
C LYS A 72 -5.08 7.93 -6.53
N LEU A 73 -5.95 8.93 -6.40
CA LEU A 73 -7.40 8.76 -6.34
C LEU A 73 -8.00 9.28 -7.65
N GLU A 74 -8.71 8.43 -8.38
CA GLU A 74 -9.38 8.81 -9.64
C GLU A 74 -10.69 8.04 -9.78
N ASN A 75 -11.77 8.74 -10.13
CA ASN A 75 -13.10 8.15 -10.32
C ASN A 75 -13.55 7.26 -9.15
N GLY A 76 -13.27 7.68 -7.91
CA GLY A 76 -13.61 6.93 -6.70
C GLY A 76 -12.76 5.69 -6.44
N ARG A 77 -11.61 5.55 -7.12
CA ARG A 77 -10.70 4.41 -6.98
C ARG A 77 -9.32 4.84 -6.52
N LEU A 78 -8.77 4.14 -5.53
CA LEU A 78 -7.41 4.30 -5.05
C LEU A 78 -6.47 3.34 -5.80
N PHE A 79 -5.50 3.89 -6.51
CA PHE A 79 -4.53 3.12 -7.29
C PHE A 79 -3.25 2.88 -6.48
N TYR A 80 -2.86 1.61 -6.38
CA TYR A 80 -1.64 1.16 -5.67
C TYR A 80 -0.60 0.53 -6.62
N SER A 81 -0.93 0.43 -7.91
CA SER A 81 -0.08 0.03 -9.03
C SER A 81 -0.56 0.81 -10.28
N PRO A 82 0.11 0.76 -11.44
CA PRO A 82 -0.39 1.46 -12.64
C PRO A 82 -1.83 1.07 -13.05
N GLY A 83 -2.17 -0.23 -13.02
CA GLY A 83 -3.52 -0.71 -13.37
C GLY A 83 -4.33 -1.25 -12.18
N LEU A 84 -3.70 -1.52 -11.04
CA LEU A 84 -4.40 -2.08 -9.88
C LEU A 84 -4.96 -0.99 -8.95
N SER A 85 -6.21 -1.17 -8.56
CA SER A 85 -6.92 -0.23 -7.69
C SER A 85 -8.02 -0.90 -6.86
N VAL A 86 -8.38 -0.26 -5.74
CA VAL A 86 -9.54 -0.60 -4.92
C VAL A 86 -10.54 0.57 -4.91
N SER A 87 -11.79 0.30 -4.56
CA SER A 87 -12.76 1.37 -4.32
C SER A 87 -12.33 2.20 -3.10
N PHE A 88 -12.40 3.52 -3.21
CA PHE A 88 -12.17 4.40 -2.09
C PHE A 88 -13.35 4.31 -1.10
N GLN A 89 -13.05 4.11 0.18
CA GLN A 89 -14.02 3.96 1.27
C GLN A 89 -13.63 4.94 2.38
N PRO A 90 -13.99 6.23 2.25
CA PRO A 90 -13.61 7.26 3.23
C PRO A 90 -14.12 6.96 4.65
N GLU A 91 -15.23 6.25 4.79
CA GLU A 91 -15.79 5.78 6.06
C GLU A 91 -14.89 4.79 6.81
N ASN A 92 -13.95 4.15 6.11
CA ASN A 92 -13.02 3.17 6.68
C ASN A 92 -11.62 3.73 6.90
N LEU A 93 -11.42 5.04 6.78
CA LEU A 93 -10.14 5.67 7.10
C LEU A 93 -9.82 5.55 8.59
N LYS A 94 -8.54 5.33 8.88
CA LYS A 94 -8.04 5.31 10.26
C LYS A 94 -6.67 5.95 10.36
N VAL A 95 -6.31 6.36 11.57
CA VAL A 95 -4.93 6.62 11.94
C VAL A 95 -4.19 5.29 12.03
N PHE A 96 -3.06 5.17 11.35
CA PHE A 96 -2.19 3.99 11.30
C PHE A 96 -0.75 4.45 11.24
N GLN A 97 0.10 4.02 12.19
CA GLN A 97 1.52 4.39 12.23
C GLN A 97 1.74 5.92 12.06
N GLU A 98 1.03 6.72 12.85
CA GLU A 98 1.10 8.20 12.84
C GLU A 98 0.60 8.90 11.56
N SER A 99 0.12 8.14 10.57
CA SER A 99 -0.49 8.67 9.34
C SER A 99 -1.91 8.18 9.18
N ILE A 100 -2.53 8.43 8.02
CA ILE A 100 -3.85 7.89 7.68
C ILE A 100 -3.66 6.71 6.72
N ALA A 101 -4.47 5.68 6.90
CA ALA A 101 -4.51 4.51 6.04
C ALA A 101 -5.94 4.16 5.61
N HIS A 102 -6.02 3.37 4.54
CA HIS A 102 -7.25 2.82 3.98
C HIS A 102 -7.13 1.29 3.85
N PRO A 103 -8.23 0.53 3.92
CA PRO A 103 -8.18 -0.93 3.75
C PRO A 103 -7.48 -1.36 2.45
N ALA A 104 -6.50 -2.26 2.58
CA ALA A 104 -5.77 -2.78 1.45
C ALA A 104 -6.55 -3.88 0.69
N PRO A 105 -6.17 -4.21 -0.56
CA PRO A 105 -6.75 -5.34 -1.30
C PRO A 105 -6.46 -6.71 -0.64
N LEU A 106 -5.39 -6.83 0.14
CA LEU A 106 -5.09 -8.04 0.90
C LEU A 106 -5.81 -8.00 2.25
N LEU A 107 -6.63 -9.01 2.52
CA LEU A 107 -7.46 -9.05 3.74
C LEU A 107 -6.61 -8.91 5.01
N GLY A 108 -7.01 -7.97 5.86
CA GLY A 108 -6.34 -7.67 7.13
C GLY A 108 -5.15 -6.72 7.00
N GLU A 109 -4.75 -6.33 5.78
CA GLU A 109 -3.74 -5.32 5.56
C GLU A 109 -4.33 -3.92 5.41
N TRP A 110 -3.49 -2.93 5.71
CA TRP A 110 -3.78 -1.52 5.55
C TRP A 110 -2.82 -0.91 4.55
N GLY A 111 -3.33 -0.03 3.70
CA GLY A 111 -2.55 0.71 2.72
C GLY A 111 -2.34 2.14 3.15
N SER A 112 -1.09 2.60 3.11
CA SER A 112 -0.73 3.99 3.30
C SER A 112 -0.96 4.79 2.01
N PHE A 113 -1.03 6.11 2.12
CA PHE A 113 -1.08 7.00 0.97
C PHE A 113 0.32 7.54 0.68
N SER A 114 0.64 7.81 -0.59
CA SER A 114 1.87 8.52 -0.95
C SER A 114 1.84 9.95 -0.38
N SER A 115 3.02 10.56 -0.20
CA SER A 115 3.12 11.93 0.32
C SER A 115 2.30 12.93 -0.48
N GLU A 116 2.26 12.78 -1.81
CA GLU A 116 1.50 13.65 -2.70
C GLU A 116 -0.01 13.54 -2.44
N LEU A 117 -0.54 12.32 -2.34
CA LEU A 117 -1.97 12.10 -2.07
C LEU A 117 -2.35 12.49 -0.64
N LEU A 118 -1.46 12.27 0.34
CA LEU A 118 -1.66 12.74 1.72
C LEU A 118 -1.75 14.26 1.80
N LEU A 119 -0.95 15.00 1.03
CA LEU A 119 -1.00 16.46 0.99
C LEU A 119 -2.33 16.97 0.41
N ASP A 120 -2.96 16.22 -0.50
CA ASP A 120 -4.28 16.56 -1.00
C ASP A 120 -5.40 16.20 -0.02
N PHE A 121 -5.25 15.09 0.71
CA PHE A 121 -6.19 14.70 1.75
C PHE A 121 -6.13 15.63 2.95
N SER A 122 -4.94 16.09 3.36
CA SER A 122 -4.77 16.94 4.54
C SER A 122 -5.54 18.26 4.44
N LYS A 123 -5.72 18.80 3.23
CA LYS A 123 -6.54 20.01 2.96
C LYS A 123 -8.02 19.82 3.33
N GLN A 124 -8.48 18.58 3.35
CA GLN A 124 -9.85 18.17 3.65
C GLN A 124 -9.99 17.56 5.05
N ILE A 125 -8.90 17.56 5.83
CA ILE A 125 -8.89 17.00 7.18
C ILE A 125 -8.87 18.14 8.18
N PHE A 126 -9.80 18.09 9.13
CA PHE A 126 -9.87 19.06 10.21
C PHE A 126 -10.26 18.39 11.53
N GLN A 127 -9.89 19.03 12.63
CA GLN A 127 -10.28 18.58 13.95
C GLN A 127 -11.61 19.23 14.34
N ARG A 128 -12.55 18.42 14.82
CA ARG A 128 -13.80 18.88 15.42
C ARG A 128 -13.97 18.21 16.77
N LYS A 129 -13.82 18.99 17.84
CA LYS A 129 -13.70 18.47 19.22
C LYS A 129 -12.53 17.48 19.28
N ASP A 130 -12.77 16.24 19.72
CA ASP A 130 -11.74 15.19 19.83
C ASP A 130 -11.68 14.24 18.62
N LEU A 131 -12.45 14.54 17.57
CA LEU A 131 -12.52 13.75 16.35
C LEU A 131 -11.70 14.38 15.23
N LEU A 132 -11.01 13.52 14.48
CA LEU A 132 -10.40 13.87 13.21
C LEU A 132 -11.41 13.59 12.11
N ILE A 133 -11.80 14.61 11.36
CA ILE A 133 -12.83 14.52 10.34
C ILE A 133 -12.18 14.68 8.96
N PHE A 134 -12.58 13.82 8.03
CA PHE A 134 -12.27 13.92 6.62
C PHE A 134 -13.53 14.34 5.86
N GLU A 135 -13.47 15.49 5.18
CA GLU A 135 -14.54 15.91 4.27
C GLU A 135 -14.27 15.41 2.86
N TYR A 136 -15.24 14.73 2.26
CA TYR A 136 -15.13 14.22 0.90
C TYR A 136 -16.47 14.29 0.18
N LEU A 137 -16.49 15.00 -0.96
CA LEU A 137 -17.69 15.23 -1.78
C LEU A 137 -18.88 15.78 -0.97
N GLY A 138 -18.60 16.73 -0.06
CA GLY A 138 -19.62 17.37 0.78
C GLY A 138 -20.18 16.48 1.91
N LYS A 139 -19.56 15.32 2.17
CA LYS A 139 -19.87 14.44 3.31
C LYS A 139 -18.70 14.40 4.26
N GLU A 140 -18.99 14.25 5.54
CA GLU A 140 -17.99 14.16 6.61
C GLU A 140 -17.84 12.72 7.09
N PHE A 141 -16.59 12.28 7.26
CA PHE A 141 -16.22 10.94 7.72
C PHE A 141 -15.30 11.06 8.93
N SER A 142 -15.62 10.37 10.02
CA SER A 142 -14.73 10.33 11.18
C SER A 142 -13.58 9.37 10.91
N ILE A 143 -12.35 9.86 11.01
CA ILE A 143 -11.16 9.02 10.97
C ILE A 143 -11.00 8.35 12.34
N SER A 144 -11.09 7.02 12.35
CA SER A 144 -10.92 6.24 13.58
C SER A 144 -9.46 6.28 14.05
N LYS A 145 -9.23 6.35 15.36
CA LYS A 145 -7.88 6.16 15.93
C LYS A 145 -7.60 4.66 16.05
N GLU A 146 -6.32 4.28 15.91
CA GLU A 146 -5.89 2.94 16.30
C GLU A 146 -6.31 2.66 17.75
N LYS A 147 -6.88 1.47 17.97
CA LYS A 147 -7.19 0.97 19.32
C LYS A 147 -5.93 0.46 20.00
#